data_AF-A0A8J1IVV8-F1
#
_entry.id   AF-A0A8J1IVV8-F1
#
_cell.length_a   1.000
_cell.length_b   1.000
_cell.length_c   1.000
_cell.angle_alpha   90.00
_cell.angle_beta   90.00
_cell.angle_gamma   90.00
#
_symmetry.space_group_name_H-M   'P 1'
#
loop_
_entity.id
_entity.type
_entity.pdbx_description
1 polymer ?
#
loop_
_entity_poly.entity_id
_entity_poly.type
_entity_poly.pdbx_seq_one_letter_code
_entity_poly.pdbx_strand_id
1 'polypeptide(L)'
;MKQYSTCWNKGGRARLLKVIESNVKELQRKSEIIVQTFEQERTCPNVKGGFNCGVLEQKVIQCGTCKEQTLACVGGSNENKCDEIVSNCVMCVCYGKVCQHRTTKKPCHACTEYNKCLNEVLHCKDQDIQVAEGEDVKFDCNVKFLNSIGGKLEFVLEKKDEVGVLPLKTSNKPDILIEKAGKELSGRYTCTAKTKDSMFPISRVDFTVKVVSPPKPLSLDSSVPLPAEDMKDTFKDNQLAQITVICATVISLAITASIMICICLLIRESNREEKASVQKEPTELEEVKISMDIEKSKPDTRQEATQTDG
;
A
#
# COMPACT_ATOMS: atom_id res chain seq x y z
N MET A 1 50.49 21.46 -57.15
CA MET A 1 50.26 21.31 -55.70
C MET A 1 49.06 22.17 -55.31
N LYS A 2 47.88 21.57 -55.10
CA LYS A 2 46.73 22.25 -54.50
C LYS A 2 46.58 21.71 -53.07
N GLN A 3 46.85 22.59 -52.12
CA GLN A 3 46.65 22.39 -50.68
C GLN A 3 45.14 22.22 -50.44
N TYR A 4 44.70 20.98 -50.23
CA TYR A 4 43.41 20.71 -49.57
C TYR A 4 43.65 20.83 -48.06
N SER A 5 43.69 22.06 -47.55
CA SER A 5 43.65 22.29 -46.11
C SER A 5 42.21 22.08 -45.63
N THR A 6 42.01 20.94 -44.97
CA THR A 6 41.03 20.64 -43.95
C THR A 6 40.30 21.86 -43.35
N CYS A 7 39.11 22.17 -43.86
CA CYS A 7 38.07 22.87 -43.11
C CYS A 7 37.35 21.85 -42.21
N TRP A 8 37.98 21.45 -41.10
CA TRP A 8 37.25 20.79 -40.03
C TRP A 8 36.45 21.82 -39.23
N ASN A 9 35.13 21.67 -39.31
CA ASN A 9 34.05 22.42 -38.67
C ASN A 9 34.29 22.73 -37.18
N LYS A 10 35.03 23.80 -36.86
CA LYS A 10 35.14 24.31 -35.48
C LYS A 10 33.81 24.88 -34.96
N GLY A 11 32.97 25.44 -35.83
CA GLY A 11 31.68 26.04 -35.46
C GLY A 11 30.57 25.03 -35.12
N GLY A 12 30.51 23.91 -35.83
CA GLY A 12 29.53 22.84 -35.56
C GLY A 12 29.80 22.12 -34.23
N ARG A 13 31.08 21.88 -33.90
CA ARG A 13 31.50 21.23 -32.65
C ARG A 13 31.17 22.08 -31.41
N ALA A 14 31.41 23.39 -31.49
CA ALA A 14 31.10 24.31 -30.38
C ALA A 14 29.59 24.44 -30.13
N ARG A 15 28.77 24.44 -31.19
CA ARG A 15 27.30 24.41 -31.04
C ARG A 15 26.80 23.10 -30.44
N LEU A 16 27.31 21.97 -30.92
CA LEU A 16 26.97 20.65 -30.37
C LEU A 16 27.32 20.53 -28.88
N LEU A 17 28.51 21.01 -28.47
CA LEU A 17 28.92 21.00 -27.06
C LEU A 17 27.98 21.85 -26.18
N LYS A 18 27.54 23.02 -26.65
CA LYS A 18 26.57 23.86 -25.92
C LYS A 18 25.21 23.17 -25.76
N VAL A 19 24.73 22.49 -26.80
CA VAL A 19 23.47 21.72 -26.73
C VAL A 19 23.60 20.56 -25.75
N ILE A 20 24.70 19.80 -25.79
CA ILE A 20 24.96 18.72 -24.85
C ILE A 20 25.00 19.25 -23.41
N GLU A 21 25.71 20.35 -23.17
CA GLU A 21 25.80 20.95 -21.83
C GLU A 21 24.43 21.41 -21.31
N SER A 22 23.61 22.03 -22.18
CA SER A 22 22.25 22.43 -21.85
C SER A 22 21.39 21.23 -21.47
N ASN A 23 21.43 20.16 -22.27
CA ASN A 23 20.63 18.96 -22.03
C ASN A 23 21.07 18.23 -20.75
N VAL A 24 22.38 18.19 -20.47
CA VAL A 24 22.91 17.59 -19.23
C VAL A 24 22.45 18.38 -18.01
N LYS A 25 22.46 19.72 -18.06
CA LYS A 25 21.93 20.55 -16.96
C LYS A 25 20.43 20.34 -16.75
N GLU A 26 19.67 20.20 -17.82
CA GLU A 26 18.23 19.90 -17.73
C GLU A 26 17.98 18.52 -17.11
N LEU A 27 18.72 17.49 -17.55
CA LEU A 27 18.65 16.15 -16.98
C LEU A 27 19.04 16.14 -15.50
N GLN A 28 20.08 16.88 -15.12
CA GLN A 28 20.48 17.03 -13.73
C GLN A 28 19.33 17.61 -12.90
N ARG A 29 18.71 18.71 -13.33
CA ARG A 29 17.57 19.32 -12.64
C ARG A 29 16.39 18.34 -12.51
N LYS A 30 16.07 17.60 -13.58
CA LYS A 30 15.00 16.58 -13.55
C LYS A 30 15.34 15.45 -12.56
N SER A 31 16.60 15.01 -12.52
CA SER A 31 17.06 13.99 -11.58
C SER A 31 16.99 14.46 -10.14
N GLU A 32 17.33 15.72 -9.86
CA GLU A 32 17.24 16.32 -8.54
C GLU A 32 15.78 16.37 -8.05
N ILE A 33 14.83 16.71 -8.92
CA ILE A 33 13.40 16.67 -8.59
C ILE A 33 12.96 15.25 -8.23
N ILE A 34 13.36 14.25 -9.02
CA ILE A 34 13.03 12.84 -8.73
C ILE A 34 13.59 12.40 -7.38
N VAL A 35 14.84 12.75 -7.08
CA VAL A 35 15.48 12.43 -5.79
C VAL A 35 14.76 13.13 -4.64
N GLN A 36 14.44 14.42 -4.78
CA GLN A 36 13.68 15.17 -3.76
C GLN A 36 12.30 14.57 -3.51
N THR A 37 11.56 14.22 -4.56
CA THR A 37 10.26 13.54 -4.42
C THR A 37 10.42 12.18 -3.75
N PHE A 38 11.46 11.42 -4.10
CA PHE A 38 11.74 10.16 -3.44
C PHE A 38 12.04 10.35 -1.95
N GLU A 39 12.91 11.29 -1.60
CA GLU A 39 13.28 11.61 -0.23
C GLU A 39 12.14 12.17 0.60
N GLN A 40 11.20 12.89 -0.01
CA GLN A 40 10.06 13.49 0.70
C GLN A 40 8.88 12.54 0.82
N GLU A 41 8.52 11.82 -0.25
CA GLU A 41 7.26 11.07 -0.29
C GLU A 41 7.43 9.56 -0.21
N ARG A 42 8.52 9.02 -0.76
CA ARG A 42 8.67 7.58 -1.02
C ARG A 42 9.62 6.86 -0.07
N THR A 43 10.57 7.58 0.53
CA THR A 43 11.52 7.01 1.49
C THR A 43 10.82 6.82 2.84
N CYS A 44 10.90 5.63 3.42
CA CYS A 44 10.33 5.32 4.74
C CYS A 44 8.90 5.87 4.96
N PRO A 45 7.91 5.47 4.13
CA PRO A 45 6.53 5.98 4.23
C PRO A 45 5.84 5.69 5.57
N ASN A 46 6.36 4.74 6.36
CA ASN A 46 5.82 4.36 7.66
C ASN A 46 6.18 5.32 8.82
N VAL A 47 7.13 6.25 8.58
CA VAL A 47 7.57 7.28 9.55
C VAL A 47 7.30 8.70 9.05
N LYS A 48 6.36 8.86 8.11
CA LYS A 48 6.06 10.13 7.44
C LYS A 48 4.59 10.49 7.48
N GLY A 49 4.31 11.78 7.32
CA GLY A 49 2.93 12.28 7.16
C GLY A 49 2.03 11.97 8.36
N GLY A 50 2.59 12.01 9.57
CA GLY A 50 1.89 11.67 10.83
C GLY A 50 1.78 10.18 11.12
N PHE A 51 2.22 9.31 10.21
CA PHE A 51 2.42 7.89 10.50
C PHE A 51 3.77 7.69 11.17
N ASN A 52 3.79 6.94 12.26
CA ASN A 52 5.01 6.60 12.97
C ASN A 52 4.85 5.22 13.63
N CYS A 53 4.79 4.17 12.82
CA CYS A 53 4.65 2.81 13.30
C CYS A 53 5.22 1.79 12.30
N GLY A 54 5.32 0.55 12.74
CA GLY A 54 5.77 -0.58 11.95
C GLY A 54 7.25 -0.56 11.61
N VAL A 55 7.67 -1.63 10.94
CA VAL A 55 9.04 -1.83 10.46
C VAL A 55 9.01 -2.06 8.96
N LEU A 56 9.74 -1.25 8.22
CA LEU A 56 9.85 -1.38 6.77
C LEU A 56 11.33 -1.42 6.37
N GLU A 57 11.71 -2.41 5.59
CA GLU A 57 13.00 -2.42 4.91
C GLU A 57 12.83 -1.93 3.48
N GLN A 58 13.59 -0.90 3.12
CA GLN A 58 13.57 -0.33 1.79
C GLN A 58 14.93 -0.51 1.13
N LYS A 59 14.94 -1.18 -0.03
CA LYS A 59 16.14 -1.28 -0.87
C LYS A 59 16.32 0.04 -1.60
N VAL A 60 17.51 0.62 -1.47
CA VAL A 60 17.91 1.88 -2.11
C VAL A 60 19.25 1.70 -2.82
N ILE A 61 19.51 2.52 -3.84
CA ILE A 61 20.82 2.56 -4.51
C ILE A 61 21.55 3.80 -4.00
N GLN A 62 22.73 3.60 -3.42
CA GLN A 62 23.56 4.72 -3.00
C GLN A 62 24.26 5.32 -4.24
N CYS A 63 23.87 6.54 -4.64
CA CYS A 63 24.36 7.18 -5.87
C CYS A 63 25.89 7.31 -5.94
N GLY A 64 26.56 7.55 -4.81
CA GLY A 64 28.02 7.71 -4.77
C GLY A 64 28.81 6.42 -4.98
N THR A 65 28.20 5.25 -4.74
CA THR A 65 28.89 3.94 -4.87
C THR A 65 28.22 3.01 -5.88
N CYS A 66 27.03 3.38 -6.37
CA CYS A 66 26.13 2.54 -7.17
C CYS A 66 25.82 1.17 -6.51
N LYS A 67 25.97 1.05 -5.19
CA LYS A 67 25.68 -0.18 -4.45
C LYS A 67 24.26 -0.14 -3.90
N GLU A 68 23.62 -1.31 -3.95
CA GLU A 68 22.36 -1.53 -3.24
C GLU A 68 22.62 -1.54 -1.73
N GLN A 69 21.79 -0.80 -0.99
CA GLN A 69 21.75 -0.78 0.45
C GLN A 69 20.32 -1.03 0.92
N THR A 70 20.18 -1.62 2.11
CA THR A 70 18.88 -1.79 2.76
C THR A 70 18.77 -0.77 3.88
N LEU A 71 17.76 0.09 3.77
CA LEU A 71 17.43 1.13 4.74
C LEU A 71 16.36 0.56 5.67
N ALA A 72 16.65 0.52 6.98
CA ALA A 72 15.69 0.11 8.00
C ALA A 72 14.89 1.35 8.44
N CYS A 73 13.58 1.32 8.17
CA CYS A 73 12.63 2.36 8.53
C CYS A 73 11.77 1.86 9.70
N VAL A 74 12.12 2.24 10.92
CA VAL A 74 11.42 1.82 12.14
C VAL A 74 10.62 2.98 12.68
N GLY A 75 9.31 2.79 12.82
CA GLY A 75 8.44 3.75 13.51
C GLY A 75 8.22 3.41 14.97
N GLY A 76 7.52 4.27 15.69
CA GLY A 76 7.19 4.10 17.11
C GLY A 76 7.71 5.24 17.98
N SER A 77 7.53 5.13 19.29
CA SER A 77 8.05 6.12 20.24
C SER A 77 9.55 5.94 20.44
N ASN A 78 10.25 7.07 20.53
CA ASN A 78 11.68 7.09 20.86
C ASN A 78 11.92 7.11 22.38
N GLU A 79 10.86 7.10 23.21
CA GLU A 79 10.97 7.15 24.67
C GLU A 79 11.84 6.02 25.24
N ASN A 80 11.68 4.81 24.69
CA ASN A 80 12.45 3.63 25.10
C ASN A 80 13.63 3.30 24.16
N LYS A 81 13.94 4.18 23.21
CA LYS A 81 14.92 3.95 22.13
C LYS A 81 14.66 2.65 21.34
N CYS A 82 13.39 2.26 21.21
CA CYS A 82 13.02 1.03 20.53
C CYS A 82 13.30 1.09 19.03
N ASP A 83 13.28 2.28 18.44
CA ASP A 83 13.75 2.57 17.08
C ASP A 83 15.23 2.20 16.91
N GLU A 84 16.09 2.61 17.85
CA GLU A 84 17.53 2.31 17.84
C GLU A 84 17.78 0.81 18.01
N ILE A 85 17.10 0.18 18.98
CA ILE A 85 17.22 -1.25 19.23
C ILE A 85 16.78 -2.05 18.01
N VAL A 86 15.61 -1.76 17.43
CA VAL A 86 15.10 -2.53 16.29
C VAL A 86 15.90 -2.27 15.01
N SER A 87 16.45 -1.06 14.83
CA SER A 87 17.26 -0.71 13.65
C SER A 87 18.69 -1.26 13.72
N ASN A 88 19.33 -1.22 14.89
CA ASN A 88 20.74 -1.62 15.06
C ASN A 88 20.89 -3.10 15.40
N CYS A 89 19.88 -3.71 15.99
CA CYS A 89 19.89 -5.13 16.24
C CYS A 89 19.52 -5.85 14.96
N VAL A 90 20.50 -6.60 14.43
CA VAL A 90 20.32 -7.63 13.41
C VAL A 90 18.97 -8.30 13.66
N MET A 91 18.06 -8.27 12.68
CA MET A 91 16.70 -8.83 12.84
C MET A 91 16.78 -10.35 13.08
N CYS A 92 17.04 -10.70 14.32
CA CYS A 92 17.14 -12.04 14.84
C CYS A 92 15.73 -12.53 15.08
N VAL A 93 15.31 -13.51 14.30
CA VAL A 93 14.08 -14.24 14.60
C VAL A 93 14.46 -15.36 15.54
N CYS A 94 13.92 -15.31 16.77
CA CYS A 94 14.20 -16.31 17.80
C CYS A 94 13.01 -17.23 18.00
N TYR A 95 13.27 -18.54 17.99
CA TYR A 95 12.32 -19.57 18.36
C TYR A 95 12.88 -20.32 19.56
N GLY A 96 12.30 -20.08 20.74
CA GLY A 96 12.83 -20.58 22.00
C GLY A 96 14.22 -20.00 22.31
N LYS A 97 15.25 -20.86 22.38
CA LYS A 97 16.65 -20.48 22.67
C LYS A 97 17.51 -20.27 21.42
N VAL A 98 16.96 -20.46 20.23
CA VAL A 98 17.71 -20.38 18.97
C VAL A 98 17.31 -19.12 18.21
N CYS A 99 18.28 -18.28 17.91
CA CYS A 99 18.10 -17.03 17.17
C CYS A 99 18.88 -17.08 15.86
N GLN A 100 18.23 -16.71 14.75
CA GLN A 100 18.86 -16.65 13.43
C GLN A 100 18.55 -15.33 12.75
N HIS A 101 19.54 -14.82 12.01
CA HIS A 101 19.36 -13.66 11.17
C HIS A 101 18.29 -13.97 10.12
N ARG A 102 17.24 -13.13 10.06
CA ARG A 102 16.08 -13.29 9.16
C ARG A 102 16.44 -13.69 7.73
N THR A 103 17.35 -12.93 7.11
CA THR A 103 17.80 -13.11 5.72
C THR A 103 18.89 -14.18 5.54
N THR A 104 19.99 -14.09 6.31
CA THR A 104 21.16 -14.95 6.09
C THR A 104 21.06 -16.33 6.76
N LYS A 105 20.07 -16.51 7.64
CA LYS A 105 19.87 -17.71 8.49
C LYS A 105 21.05 -18.06 9.42
N LYS A 106 22.06 -17.20 9.47
CA LYS A 106 23.21 -17.36 10.37
C LYS A 106 22.79 -17.17 11.83
N PRO A 107 23.44 -17.84 12.80
CA PRO A 107 23.24 -17.56 14.22
C PRO A 107 23.44 -16.08 14.51
N CYS A 108 22.61 -15.54 15.40
CA CYS A 108 22.73 -14.15 15.79
C CYS A 108 22.32 -13.97 17.26
N HIS A 109 22.80 -12.90 17.89
CA HIS A 109 22.42 -12.55 19.25
C HIS A 109 21.28 -11.55 19.20
N ALA A 110 20.11 -11.95 19.69
CA ALA A 110 19.02 -11.00 19.89
C ALA A 110 19.42 -10.00 20.96
N CYS A 111 19.11 -8.73 20.71
CA CYS A 111 19.34 -7.71 21.69
C CYS A 111 18.42 -7.86 22.88
N THR A 112 18.92 -7.43 24.03
CA THR A 112 18.10 -7.27 25.23
C THR A 112 16.90 -6.39 24.90
N GLU A 113 15.72 -6.79 25.34
CA GLU A 113 14.44 -6.10 25.09
C GLU A 113 13.96 -6.06 23.63
N TYR A 114 14.64 -6.70 22.67
CA TYR A 114 14.25 -6.65 21.25
C TYR A 114 12.78 -7.03 21.01
N ASN A 115 12.29 -8.13 21.62
CA ASN A 115 10.91 -8.56 21.44
C ASN A 115 9.89 -7.57 22.04
N LYS A 116 10.25 -6.91 23.14
CA LYS A 116 9.40 -5.90 23.77
C LYS A 116 9.32 -4.67 22.87
N CYS A 117 10.47 -4.18 22.41
CA CYS A 117 10.54 -3.06 21.47
C CYS A 117 9.88 -3.39 20.13
N LEU A 118 10.07 -4.60 19.60
CA LEU A 118 9.43 -5.03 18.36
C LEU A 118 7.90 -4.96 18.50
N ASN A 119 7.34 -5.44 19.61
CA ASN A 119 5.89 -5.36 19.84
C ASN A 119 5.37 -3.92 19.98
N GLU A 120 6.19 -3.01 20.51
CA GLU A 120 5.86 -1.59 20.61
C GLU A 120 5.85 -0.93 19.22
N VAL A 121 6.94 -1.09 18.45
CA VAL A 121 7.06 -0.47 17.12
C VAL A 121 6.03 -1.02 16.13
N LEU A 122 5.67 -2.31 16.22
CA LEU A 122 4.69 -2.90 15.32
C LEU A 122 3.29 -2.33 15.51
N HIS A 123 2.95 -1.80 16.69
CA HIS A 123 1.62 -1.30 16.99
C HIS A 123 1.30 -0.04 16.19
N CYS A 124 0.31 -0.12 15.30
CA CYS A 124 -0.05 0.99 14.41
C CYS A 124 -1.39 1.64 14.75
N LYS A 125 -2.37 0.88 15.23
CA LYS A 125 -3.73 1.36 15.42
C LYS A 125 -4.52 0.41 16.34
N ASP A 126 -5.41 1.01 17.11
CA ASP A 126 -6.48 0.33 17.84
C ASP A 126 -7.83 0.58 17.13
N GLN A 127 -8.68 -0.44 17.05
CA GLN A 127 -10.00 -0.36 16.43
C GLN A 127 -11.07 -1.03 17.29
N ASP A 128 -12.12 -0.29 17.63
CA ASP A 128 -13.28 -0.86 18.29
C ASP A 128 -14.34 -1.23 17.26
N ILE A 129 -14.83 -2.47 17.33
CA ILE A 129 -15.88 -3.00 16.45
C ILE A 129 -17.08 -3.37 17.31
N GLN A 130 -18.22 -2.76 17.03
CA GLN A 130 -19.50 -3.18 17.57
C GLN A 130 -20.34 -3.76 16.44
N VAL A 131 -20.85 -4.97 16.65
CA VAL A 131 -21.59 -5.73 15.63
C VAL A 131 -22.79 -6.43 16.27
N ALA A 132 -23.91 -6.57 15.54
CA ALA A 132 -25.03 -7.34 16.05
C ALA A 132 -24.78 -8.85 15.90
N GLU A 133 -25.33 -9.62 16.84
CA GLU A 133 -25.30 -11.08 16.78
C GLU A 133 -25.92 -11.58 15.45
N GLY A 134 -25.17 -12.39 14.70
CA GLY A 134 -25.56 -12.90 13.39
C GLY A 134 -25.12 -12.06 12.18
N GLU A 135 -24.57 -10.87 12.37
CA GLU A 135 -23.98 -10.05 11.29
C GLU A 135 -22.52 -10.42 11.01
N ASP A 136 -22.02 -10.03 9.83
CA ASP A 136 -20.63 -10.29 9.45
C ASP A 136 -19.67 -9.23 10.03
N VAL A 137 -18.51 -9.69 10.49
CA VAL A 137 -17.45 -8.82 11.04
C VAL A 137 -16.30 -8.73 10.06
N LYS A 138 -15.96 -7.48 9.71
CA LYS A 138 -14.79 -7.16 8.89
C LYS A 138 -13.66 -6.61 9.77
N PHE A 139 -12.53 -7.30 9.78
CA PHE A 139 -11.27 -6.81 10.33
C PHE A 139 -10.45 -6.15 9.21
N ASP A 140 -10.32 -4.83 9.25
CA ASP A 140 -9.45 -4.07 8.34
C ASP A 140 -8.03 -3.97 8.92
N CYS A 141 -7.17 -4.88 8.48
CA CYS A 141 -5.75 -4.92 8.88
C CYS A 141 -4.87 -3.99 8.05
N ASN A 142 -5.43 -3.19 7.15
CA ASN A 142 -4.65 -2.35 6.25
C ASN A 142 -4.05 -1.16 7.01
N VAL A 143 -2.79 -0.88 6.73
CA VAL A 143 -2.10 0.33 7.17
C VAL A 143 -1.54 1.01 5.94
N LYS A 144 -1.66 2.34 5.86
CA LYS A 144 -1.43 3.12 4.62
C LYS A 144 -0.12 2.77 3.90
N PHE A 145 0.97 2.57 4.65
CA PHE A 145 2.29 2.31 4.07
C PHE A 145 2.43 0.90 3.48
N LEU A 146 1.58 -0.07 3.86
CA LEU A 146 1.63 -1.45 3.34
C LEU A 146 1.41 -1.49 1.83
N ASN A 147 0.62 -0.56 1.28
CA ASN A 147 0.41 -0.41 -0.16
C ASN A 147 1.70 -0.07 -0.93
N SER A 148 2.72 0.43 -0.25
CA SER A 148 4.02 0.78 -0.85
C SER A 148 5.00 -0.39 -0.85
N ILE A 149 4.65 -1.51 -0.22
CA ILE A 149 5.50 -2.69 -0.14
C ILE A 149 5.29 -3.52 -1.40
N GLY A 150 6.30 -3.58 -2.27
CA GLY A 150 6.29 -4.38 -3.51
C GLY A 150 6.35 -5.91 -3.30
N GLY A 151 6.12 -6.40 -2.07
CA GLY A 151 6.24 -7.80 -1.67
C GLY A 151 4.90 -8.46 -1.36
N LYS A 152 4.87 -9.79 -1.31
CA LYS A 152 3.68 -10.55 -0.89
C LYS A 152 3.54 -10.44 0.63
N LEU A 153 2.43 -9.86 1.07
CA LEU A 153 2.07 -9.78 2.48
C LEU A 153 1.12 -10.92 2.86
N GLU A 154 1.22 -11.32 4.11
CA GLU A 154 0.31 -12.24 4.77
C GLU A 154 -0.20 -11.60 6.05
N PHE A 155 -1.51 -11.63 6.26
CA PHE A 155 -2.20 -11.05 7.40
C PHE A 155 -2.68 -12.18 8.31
N VAL A 156 -2.22 -12.18 9.55
CA VAL A 156 -2.56 -13.20 10.55
C VAL A 156 -3.42 -12.54 11.62
N LEU A 157 -4.67 -12.97 11.72
CA LEU A 157 -5.61 -12.58 12.76
C LEU A 157 -5.54 -13.57 13.92
N GLU A 158 -5.26 -13.06 15.10
CA GLU A 158 -5.10 -13.82 16.34
C GLU A 158 -6.08 -13.29 17.39
N LYS A 159 -6.74 -14.19 18.11
CA LYS A 159 -7.57 -13.83 19.26
C LYS A 159 -6.73 -13.90 20.54
N LYS A 160 -6.82 -12.87 21.37
CA LYS A 160 -6.20 -12.82 22.71
C LYS A 160 -7.23 -13.27 23.73
N ASP A 161 -7.05 -14.49 24.26
CA ASP A 161 -7.85 -15.05 25.34
C ASP A 161 -7.01 -15.14 26.64
N GLU A 162 -7.64 -15.47 27.77
CA GLU A 162 -6.96 -15.58 29.07
C GLU A 162 -5.85 -16.64 29.08
N VAL A 163 -5.97 -17.65 28.22
CA VAL A 163 -5.04 -18.78 28.10
C VAL A 163 -3.87 -18.48 27.14
N GLY A 164 -3.97 -17.42 26.33
CA GLY A 164 -2.91 -17.04 25.40
C GLY A 164 -3.42 -16.46 24.07
N VAL A 165 -2.55 -16.51 23.05
CA VAL A 165 -2.82 -16.01 21.69
C VAL A 165 -3.15 -17.20 20.80
N LEU A 166 -4.35 -17.21 20.20
CA LEU A 166 -4.79 -18.27 19.30
C LEU A 166 -4.90 -17.76 17.86
N PRO A 167 -4.18 -18.35 16.89
CA PRO A 167 -4.32 -17.97 15.49
C PRO A 167 -5.69 -18.39 14.97
N LEU A 168 -6.47 -17.41 14.49
CA LEU A 168 -7.84 -17.62 14.05
C LEU A 168 -7.94 -17.77 12.55
N LYS A 169 -7.29 -16.84 11.81
CA LYS A 169 -7.37 -16.81 10.34
C LYS A 169 -6.13 -16.17 9.74
N THR A 170 -5.71 -16.68 8.59
CA THR A 170 -4.63 -16.11 7.80
C THR A 170 -5.15 -15.75 6.42
N SER A 171 -4.72 -14.62 5.88
CA SER A 171 -5.20 -14.08 4.61
C SER A 171 -4.07 -13.42 3.83
N ASN A 172 -4.14 -13.45 2.50
CA ASN A 172 -3.27 -12.65 1.62
C ASN A 172 -3.88 -11.27 1.29
N LYS A 173 -5.07 -10.98 1.82
CA LYS A 173 -5.77 -9.70 1.73
C LYS A 173 -5.86 -9.05 3.11
N PRO A 174 -5.78 -7.72 3.20
CA PRO A 174 -5.82 -7.00 4.47
C PRO A 174 -7.19 -7.09 5.16
N ASP A 175 -8.25 -7.29 4.38
CA ASP A 175 -9.61 -7.44 4.89
C ASP A 175 -9.88 -8.90 5.24
N ILE A 176 -10.13 -9.18 6.52
CA ILE A 176 -10.47 -10.51 7.01
C ILE A 176 -11.93 -10.49 7.47
N LEU A 177 -12.77 -11.28 6.79
CA LEU A 177 -14.20 -11.43 7.11
C LEU A 177 -14.43 -12.65 8.01
N ILE A 178 -15.22 -12.49 9.06
CA ILE A 178 -15.83 -13.57 9.85
C ILE A 178 -17.33 -13.44 9.70
N GLU A 179 -17.95 -14.45 9.11
CA GLU A 179 -19.39 -14.46 8.86
C GLU A 179 -20.16 -14.82 10.14
N LYS A 180 -21.34 -14.22 10.31
CA LYS A 180 -22.30 -14.53 11.38
C LYS A 180 -21.69 -14.54 12.79
N ALA A 181 -21.42 -13.36 13.32
CA ALA A 181 -20.83 -13.16 14.64
C ALA A 181 -21.71 -13.75 15.77
N GLY A 182 -21.17 -14.75 16.48
CA GLY A 182 -21.70 -15.21 17.76
C GLY A 182 -21.10 -14.44 18.95
N LYS A 183 -21.68 -14.59 20.14
CA LYS A 183 -21.22 -13.89 21.36
C LYS A 183 -19.77 -14.19 21.72
N GLU A 184 -19.31 -15.40 21.43
CA GLU A 184 -17.94 -15.87 21.61
C GLU A 184 -16.92 -15.10 20.78
N LEU A 185 -17.35 -14.37 19.76
CA LEU A 185 -16.50 -13.48 18.97
C LEU A 185 -16.15 -12.20 19.73
N SER A 186 -16.83 -11.87 20.82
CA SER A 186 -16.43 -10.72 21.65
C SER A 186 -15.06 -10.97 22.28
N GLY A 187 -14.21 -9.94 22.32
CA GLY A 187 -12.87 -10.04 22.88
C GLY A 187 -11.85 -9.15 22.19
N ARG A 188 -10.57 -9.39 22.48
CA ARG A 188 -9.45 -8.66 21.89
C ARG A 188 -8.81 -9.48 20.79
N TYR A 189 -8.51 -8.83 19.68
CA TYR A 189 -7.85 -9.43 18.54
C TYR A 189 -6.62 -8.62 18.16
N THR A 190 -5.72 -9.29 17.48
CA THR A 190 -4.54 -8.68 16.89
C THR A 190 -4.43 -9.17 15.46
N CYS A 191 -4.34 -8.24 14.52
CA CYS A 191 -3.99 -8.57 13.15
C CYS A 191 -2.57 -8.12 12.86
N THR A 192 -1.70 -9.06 12.53
CA THR A 192 -0.30 -8.80 12.23
C THR A 192 -0.06 -9.00 10.73
N ALA A 193 0.43 -7.95 10.05
CA ALA A 193 0.92 -8.06 8.68
C ALA A 193 2.37 -8.58 8.71
N LYS A 194 2.64 -9.63 7.93
CA LYS A 194 3.94 -10.30 7.84
C LYS A 194 4.39 -10.36 6.38
N THR A 195 5.70 -10.33 6.18
CA THR A 195 6.28 -10.63 4.85
C THR A 195 6.20 -12.13 4.56
N LYS A 196 5.69 -12.52 3.40
CA LYS A 196 5.49 -13.95 3.06
C LYS A 196 6.79 -14.77 3.03
N ASP A 197 7.90 -14.18 2.60
CA ASP A 197 9.14 -14.95 2.41
C ASP A 197 9.90 -15.22 3.71
N SER A 198 9.72 -14.36 4.71
CA SER A 198 10.50 -14.43 5.95
C SER A 198 9.66 -14.52 7.22
N MET A 199 8.33 -14.46 7.09
CA MET A 199 7.36 -14.44 8.17
C MET A 199 7.57 -13.30 9.19
N PHE A 200 8.41 -12.32 8.86
CA PHE A 200 8.73 -11.23 9.76
C PHE A 200 7.57 -10.24 9.83
N PRO A 201 7.16 -9.85 11.05
CA PRO A 201 6.06 -8.91 11.25
C PRO A 201 6.47 -7.48 10.86
N ILE A 202 5.54 -6.76 10.24
CA ILE A 202 5.75 -5.42 9.67
C ILE A 202 4.90 -4.40 10.40
N SER A 203 3.65 -4.74 10.69
CA SER A 203 2.71 -3.88 11.39
C SER A 203 1.67 -4.71 12.12
N ARG A 204 1.00 -4.08 13.09
CA ARG A 204 -0.02 -4.67 13.93
C ARG A 204 -1.18 -3.70 14.10
N VAL A 205 -2.40 -4.22 13.96
CA VAL A 205 -3.65 -3.52 14.30
C VAL A 205 -4.33 -4.34 15.38
N ASP A 206 -4.62 -3.72 16.52
CA ASP A 206 -5.35 -4.36 17.60
C ASP A 206 -6.83 -3.98 17.51
N PHE A 207 -7.70 -4.94 17.82
CA PHE A 207 -9.15 -4.76 17.75
C PHE A 207 -9.81 -5.14 19.07
N THR A 208 -10.82 -4.38 19.47
CA THR A 208 -11.75 -4.76 20.53
C THR A 208 -13.12 -5.00 19.91
N VAL A 209 -13.60 -6.25 19.93
CA VAL A 209 -14.88 -6.63 19.34
C VAL A 209 -15.92 -6.80 20.44
N LYS A 210 -17.08 -6.17 20.25
CA LYS A 210 -18.25 -6.31 21.11
C LYS A 210 -19.46 -6.74 20.27
N VAL A 211 -19.89 -7.98 20.45
CA VAL A 211 -21.12 -8.48 19.84
C VAL A 211 -22.30 -8.12 20.73
N VAL A 212 -23.29 -7.42 20.17
CA VAL A 212 -24.51 -7.05 20.87
C VAL A 212 -25.66 -7.91 20.39
N SER A 213 -26.44 -8.47 21.32
CA SER A 213 -27.68 -9.13 20.93
C SER A 213 -28.68 -8.08 20.42
N PRO A 214 -29.42 -8.37 19.34
CA PRO A 214 -30.50 -7.50 18.90
C PRO A 214 -31.51 -7.29 20.04
N PRO A 215 -32.16 -6.11 20.13
CA PRO A 215 -33.23 -5.90 21.08
C PRO A 215 -34.26 -7.02 20.93
N LYS A 216 -34.63 -7.67 22.03
CA LYS A 216 -35.73 -8.65 22.03
C LYS A 216 -36.96 -7.94 21.44
N PRO A 217 -37.62 -8.49 20.40
CA PRO A 217 -38.93 -7.99 20.04
C PRO A 217 -39.81 -8.10 21.30
N LEU A 218 -40.50 -7.01 21.65
CA LEU A 218 -41.49 -7.01 22.73
C LEU A 218 -42.55 -8.06 22.36
N SER A 219 -42.41 -9.26 22.91
CA SER A 219 -43.42 -10.29 22.86
C SER A 219 -44.62 -9.76 23.64
N LEU A 220 -45.72 -9.53 22.93
CA LEU A 220 -47.05 -9.24 23.48
C LEU A 220 -47.56 -10.47 24.25
N ASP A 221 -47.01 -10.70 25.43
CA ASP A 221 -47.68 -11.51 26.46
C ASP A 221 -48.64 -10.60 27.22
N SER A 222 -49.87 -10.47 26.73
CA SER A 222 -50.98 -10.06 27.59
C SER A 222 -52.32 -10.49 27.03
N SER A 223 -52.87 -11.53 27.64
CA SER A 223 -54.25 -11.99 27.51
C SER A 223 -55.19 -11.12 28.37
N VAL A 224 -55.60 -9.93 27.90
CA VAL A 224 -56.72 -9.13 28.45
C VAL A 224 -57.34 -8.26 27.33
N PRO A 225 -58.68 -8.05 27.27
CA PRO A 225 -59.37 -7.47 26.10
C PRO A 225 -59.10 -5.97 25.91
N LEU A 226 -59.09 -5.53 24.64
CA LEU A 226 -59.00 -4.13 24.23
C LEU A 226 -60.04 -3.23 24.93
N PRO A 227 -59.65 -2.00 25.32
CA PRO A 227 -60.44 -0.82 25.06
C PRO A 227 -59.92 -0.12 23.80
N ALA A 228 -60.88 0.33 22.99
CA ALA A 228 -60.67 1.13 21.81
C ALA A 228 -60.21 2.56 22.15
N GLU A 229 -59.63 3.20 21.12
CA GLU A 229 -59.34 4.63 20.97
C GLU A 229 -58.12 5.19 21.72
N ASP A 230 -56.97 5.19 21.03
CA ASP A 230 -56.42 6.43 20.48
C ASP A 230 -55.38 6.13 19.40
N MET A 231 -55.86 5.86 18.18
CA MET A 231 -55.02 5.53 17.03
C MET A 231 -55.29 6.52 15.89
N LYS A 232 -55.03 7.81 16.16
CA LYS A 232 -55.18 8.87 15.15
C LYS A 232 -53.91 9.65 14.84
N ASP A 233 -52.90 9.62 15.72
CA ASP A 233 -51.65 10.37 15.49
C ASP A 233 -50.50 9.52 14.94
N THR A 234 -50.36 8.25 15.30
CA THR A 234 -49.23 7.41 14.85
C THR A 234 -49.32 6.96 13.38
N PHE A 235 -50.53 6.93 12.80
CA PHE A 235 -50.72 6.50 11.40
C PHE A 235 -50.40 7.62 10.39
N LYS A 236 -50.54 8.88 10.79
CA LYS A 236 -50.18 10.03 9.93
C LYS A 236 -48.67 10.21 9.83
N ASP A 237 -47.92 9.98 10.91
CA ASP A 237 -46.46 10.10 10.91
C ASP A 237 -45.79 9.01 10.06
N ASN A 238 -46.31 7.78 10.06
CA ASN A 238 -45.72 6.70 9.26
C ASN A 238 -45.99 6.87 7.75
N GLN A 239 -47.16 7.41 7.39
CA GLN A 239 -47.48 7.79 6.00
C GLN A 239 -46.64 8.99 5.54
N LEU A 240 -46.47 10.01 6.40
CA LEU A 240 -45.63 11.17 6.10
C LEU A 240 -44.15 10.77 5.96
N ALA A 241 -43.66 9.87 6.82
CA ALA A 241 -42.30 9.34 6.74
C ALA A 241 -42.07 8.53 5.44
N GLN A 242 -43.02 7.66 5.05
CA GLN A 242 -42.94 6.93 3.78
C GLN A 242 -42.95 7.88 2.57
N ILE A 243 -43.84 8.88 2.55
CA ILE A 243 -43.89 9.88 1.47
C ILE A 243 -42.57 10.66 1.41
N THR A 244 -41.99 11.02 2.56
CA THR A 244 -40.71 11.75 2.61
C THR A 244 -39.56 10.91 2.07
N VAL A 245 -39.50 9.61 2.38
CA VAL A 245 -38.46 8.70 1.86
C VAL A 245 -38.61 8.50 0.34
N ILE A 246 -39.84 8.36 -0.16
CA ILE A 246 -40.10 8.22 -1.60
C ILE A 246 -39.71 9.50 -2.34
N CYS A 247 -40.07 10.68 -1.83
CA CYS A 247 -39.66 11.94 -2.43
C CYS A 247 -38.14 12.12 -2.42
N ALA A 248 -37.47 11.79 -1.31
CA ALA A 248 -36.01 11.92 -1.20
C ALA A 248 -35.24 11.00 -2.17
N THR A 249 -35.74 9.78 -2.38
CA THR A 249 -35.13 8.82 -3.32
C THR A 249 -35.32 9.26 -4.77
N VAL A 250 -36.51 9.75 -5.15
CA VAL A 250 -36.77 10.27 -6.51
C VAL A 250 -35.91 11.50 -6.80
N ILE A 251 -35.78 12.42 -5.84
CA ILE A 251 -34.94 13.61 -5.98
C ILE A 251 -33.45 13.22 -6.11
N SER A 252 -32.96 12.29 -5.29
CA SER A 252 -31.58 11.78 -5.42
C SER A 252 -31.31 11.13 -6.78
N LEU A 253 -32.26 10.36 -7.31
CA LEU A 253 -32.14 9.75 -8.64
C LEU A 253 -32.14 10.81 -9.76
N ALA A 254 -32.95 11.86 -9.64
CA ALA A 254 -32.95 12.96 -10.60
C ALA A 254 -31.63 13.76 -10.57
N ILE A 255 -31.08 14.02 -9.38
CA ILE A 255 -29.81 14.73 -9.22
C ILE A 255 -28.66 13.89 -9.76
N THR A 256 -28.60 12.60 -9.45
CA THR A 256 -27.55 11.72 -9.96
C THR A 256 -27.62 11.58 -11.48
N ALA A 257 -28.82 11.46 -12.06
CA ALA A 257 -28.99 11.46 -13.51
C ALA A 257 -28.54 12.79 -14.15
N SER A 258 -28.87 13.93 -13.53
CA SER A 258 -28.43 15.24 -14.00
C SER A 258 -26.91 15.41 -13.96
N ILE A 259 -26.27 15.00 -12.86
CA ILE A 259 -24.80 15.04 -12.73
C ILE A 259 -24.16 14.14 -13.80
N MET A 260 -24.68 12.93 -14.02
CA MET A 260 -24.17 12.04 -15.05
C MET A 260 -24.31 12.61 -16.46
N ILE A 261 -25.42 13.29 -16.76
CA ILE A 261 -25.60 13.98 -18.05
C ILE A 261 -24.60 15.13 -18.20
N CYS A 262 -24.39 15.94 -17.16
CA CYS A 262 -23.40 17.03 -17.18
C CYS A 262 -21.98 16.49 -17.40
N ILE A 263 -21.58 15.41 -16.72
CA ILE A 263 -20.28 14.77 -16.92
C ILE A 263 -20.15 14.24 -18.35
N CYS A 264 -21.19 13.59 -18.88
CA CYS A 264 -21.19 13.11 -20.28
C CYS A 264 -21.08 14.26 -21.30
N LEU A 265 -21.69 15.42 -21.03
CA LEU A 265 -21.57 16.60 -21.88
C LEU A 265 -20.16 17.21 -21.80
N LEU A 266 -19.57 17.31 -20.61
CA LEU A 266 -18.19 17.78 -20.43
C LEU A 266 -17.17 16.88 -21.12
N ILE A 267 -17.34 15.56 -21.04
CA ILE A 267 -16.48 14.60 -21.75
C ILE A 267 -16.67 14.74 -23.27
N ARG A 268 -17.90 14.97 -23.76
CA ARG A 268 -18.15 15.20 -25.19
C ARG A 268 -17.53 16.49 -25.70
N GLU A 269 -17.55 17.55 -24.89
CA GLU A 269 -16.97 18.84 -25.23
C GLU A 269 -15.43 18.78 -25.22
N SER A 270 -14.84 18.17 -24.19
CA SER A 270 -13.39 17.89 -24.13
C SER A 270 -12.91 17.05 -25.31
N ASN A 271 -13.62 15.99 -25.69
CA ASN A 271 -13.30 15.19 -26.87
C ASN A 271 -13.47 15.98 -28.20
N ARG A 272 -14.31 17.01 -28.23
CA ARG A 272 -14.50 17.87 -29.41
C ARG A 272 -13.38 18.91 -29.50
N GLU A 273 -12.91 19.44 -28.38
CA GLU A 273 -11.73 20.31 -28.30
C GLU A 273 -10.43 19.56 -28.61
N GLU A 274 -10.30 18.30 -28.17
CA GLU A 274 -9.19 17.43 -28.52
C GLU A 274 -9.16 17.15 -30.03
N LYS A 275 -10.31 16.83 -30.64
CA LYS A 275 -10.39 16.65 -32.11
C LYS A 275 -10.15 17.95 -32.89
N ALA A 276 -10.53 19.10 -32.36
CA ALA A 276 -10.29 20.41 -32.98
C ALA A 276 -8.84 20.91 -32.82
N SER A 277 -8.13 20.48 -31.77
CA SER A 277 -6.70 20.77 -31.57
C SER A 277 -5.80 19.85 -32.40
N VAL A 278 -6.16 18.56 -32.52
CA VAL A 278 -5.48 17.59 -33.42
C VAL A 278 -5.56 18.02 -34.89
N GLN A 279 -6.62 18.73 -35.30
CA GLN A 279 -6.75 19.23 -36.67
C GLN A 279 -6.01 20.56 -36.93
N LYS A 280 -5.51 21.23 -35.88
CA LYS A 280 -4.75 22.49 -35.96
C LYS A 280 -3.24 22.31 -35.80
N GLU A 281 -2.77 21.13 -35.41
CA GLU A 281 -1.34 20.84 -35.33
C GLU A 281 -0.82 20.42 -36.72
N PRO A 282 0.12 21.16 -37.34
CA PRO A 282 0.66 20.76 -38.63
C PRO A 282 1.54 19.52 -38.47
N THR A 283 1.25 18.53 -39.31
CA THR A 283 1.99 17.29 -39.55
C THR A 283 3.42 17.58 -40.03
N GLU A 284 4.37 17.78 -39.12
CA GLU A 284 5.81 17.65 -39.41
C GLU A 284 6.53 17.00 -38.24
N LEU A 285 6.57 15.66 -38.22
CA LEU A 285 7.72 14.92 -37.70
C LEU A 285 7.78 13.55 -38.36
N GLU A 286 8.15 13.56 -39.64
CA GLU A 286 8.57 12.35 -40.34
C GLU A 286 9.97 11.96 -39.86
N GLU A 287 10.03 10.80 -39.20
CA GLU A 287 11.14 9.85 -39.09
C GLU A 287 12.58 10.37 -38.89
N VAL A 288 13.09 10.26 -37.67
CA VAL A 288 14.52 9.99 -37.43
C VAL A 288 14.67 8.71 -36.62
N LYS A 289 14.85 7.59 -37.34
CA LYS A 289 15.12 6.25 -36.82
C LYS A 289 16.62 6.15 -36.49
N ILE A 290 16.99 6.13 -35.22
CA ILE A 290 18.37 5.85 -34.78
C ILE A 290 18.49 4.34 -34.57
N SER A 291 19.14 3.65 -35.50
CA SER A 291 19.60 2.26 -35.35
C SER A 291 20.95 2.25 -34.63
N MET A 292 21.02 1.62 -33.45
CA MET A 292 22.27 1.26 -32.78
C MET A 292 22.57 -0.22 -33.06
N ASP A 293 23.64 -0.48 -33.81
CA ASP A 293 24.23 -1.80 -33.93
C ASP A 293 25.06 -2.10 -32.67
N ILE A 294 24.64 -3.12 -31.92
CA ILE A 294 25.47 -3.83 -30.94
C ILE A 294 25.52 -5.28 -31.42
N GLU A 295 26.50 -5.59 -32.25
CA GLU A 295 26.83 -6.97 -32.56
C GLU A 295 27.62 -7.59 -31.40
N LYS A 296 27.11 -8.75 -30.96
CA LYS A 296 27.50 -9.53 -29.80
C LYS A 296 28.95 -10.03 -29.92
N SER A 297 29.81 -9.61 -28.99
CA SER A 297 30.95 -10.41 -28.57
C SER A 297 30.45 -11.54 -27.64
N LYS A 298 30.39 -12.77 -28.17
CA LYS A 298 30.20 -14.00 -27.39
C LYS A 298 31.57 -14.65 -27.15
N PRO A 299 31.86 -15.20 -25.96
CA PRO A 299 33.14 -15.83 -25.67
C PRO A 299 33.19 -17.25 -26.26
N ASP A 300 34.35 -17.61 -26.81
CA ASP A 300 34.60 -18.88 -27.48
C ASP A 300 34.77 -20.01 -26.45
N THR A 301 33.97 -21.07 -26.59
CA THR A 301 34.06 -22.29 -25.77
C THR A 301 34.98 -23.27 -26.47
N ARG A 302 36.13 -23.51 -25.84
CA ARG A 302 37.13 -24.54 -26.15
C ARG A 302 36.46 -25.92 -26.31
N GLN A 303 36.57 -26.54 -27.49
CA GLN A 303 36.27 -27.96 -27.69
C GLN A 303 37.53 -28.80 -27.40
N GLU A 304 37.38 -29.76 -26.49
CA GLU A 304 38.28 -30.91 -26.33
C GLU A 304 38.12 -31.87 -27.52
N ALA A 305 39.24 -32.32 -28.08
CA ALA A 305 39.30 -33.42 -29.02
C ALA A 305 39.91 -34.65 -28.31
N THR A 306 39.11 -35.70 -28.20
CA THR A 306 39.47 -37.11 -27.95
C THR A 306 38.63 -37.86 -29.00
N GLN A 307 39.08 -38.78 -29.87
CA GLN A 307 40.09 -39.85 -29.77
C GLN A 307 40.35 -40.46 -31.18
N THR A 308 41.59 -40.94 -31.40
CA THR A 308 42.07 -42.13 -32.18
C THR A 308 41.38 -42.64 -33.46
N ASP A 309 42.18 -42.84 -34.53
CA ASP A 309 42.65 -44.18 -35.00
C ASP A 309 43.60 -44.04 -36.21
N GLY A 310 44.69 -44.82 -36.23
CA GLY A 310 45.66 -44.92 -37.33
C GLY A 310 47.12 -44.96 -36.90
#